data_AF-B4VK54-F1
#
_entry.id   AF-B4VK54-F1
#
_cell.length_a   1.000
_cell.length_b   1.000
_cell.length_c   1.000
_cell.angle_alpha   90.00
_cell.angle_beta   90.00
_cell.angle_gamma   90.00
#
_symmetry.space_group_name_H-M   'P 1'
#
loop_
_entity.id
_entity.type
_entity.pdbx_description
1 polymer ?
#
loop_
_entity_poly.entity_id
_entity_poly.type
_entity_poly.pdbx_seq_one_letter_code
_entity_poly.pdbx_strand_id
1 'polypeptide(L)' 'MDKEHLSAEAKAIRDRLFGWDSPTQAQLEEIATVEYLWGRLLDTILESCPDNRERDQAIVHLESVREWMRKSIIRGEDRK' A
#
# COMPACT_ATOMS: atom_id res chain seq x y z
N MET A 1 16.96 22.19 16.31
CA MET A 1 15.85 21.22 16.35
C MET A 1 16.48 19.87 16.06
N ASP A 2 16.92 19.21 17.13
CA ASP A 2 17.68 17.96 17.03
C ASP A 2 16.78 16.88 16.46
N LYS A 3 17.13 16.40 15.27
CA LYS A 3 16.54 15.18 14.73
C LYS A 3 17.01 14.05 15.63
N GLU A 4 16.20 13.65 16.60
CA GLU A 4 16.42 12.45 17.41
C GLU A 4 16.64 11.27 16.46
N HIS A 5 17.92 10.92 16.27
CA HIS A 5 18.31 9.75 15.51
C HIS A 5 18.04 8.56 16.41
N LEU A 6 16.87 7.93 16.23
CA LEU A 6 16.55 6.65 16.86
C LEU A 6 17.73 5.70 16.71
N SER A 7 18.10 5.03 17.81
CA SER A 7 19.12 3.98 17.80
C SER A 7 18.75 2.88 16.80
N ALA A 8 19.73 2.13 16.30
CA ALA A 8 19.49 1.03 15.37
C ALA A 8 18.48 0.01 15.92
N GLU A 9 18.51 -0.22 17.24
CA GLU A 9 17.59 -1.10 17.95
C GLU A 9 16.17 -0.53 18.03
N ALA A 10 16.02 0.77 18.27
CA ALA A 10 14.70 1.43 18.25
C ALA A 10 14.09 1.47 16.84
N LYS A 11 14.93 1.60 15.79
CA LYS A 11 14.49 1.43 14.41
C LYS A 11 14.04 0.00 14.14
N ALA A 12 14.82 -1.01 14.52
CA ALA A 12 14.44 -2.41 14.35
C ALA A 12 13.15 -2.78 15.11
N ILE A 13 12.95 -2.25 16.32
CA ILE A 13 11.72 -2.46 17.10
C ILE A 13 10.53 -1.76 16.44
N ARG A 14 10.69 -0.51 15.97
CA ARG A 14 9.66 0.20 15.20
C ARG A 14 9.32 -0.57 13.93
N ASP A 15 10.33 -0.98 13.17
CA ASP A 15 10.16 -1.65 11.88
C ASP A 15 9.45 -3.01 12.09
N ARG A 16 9.81 -3.74 13.15
CA ARG A 16 9.13 -4.98 13.57
C ARG A 16 7.70 -4.78 14.10
N LEU A 17 7.45 -3.75 14.91
CA LEU A 17 6.13 -3.52 15.53
C LEU A 17 5.13 -2.93 14.54
N PHE A 18 5.59 -2.09 13.61
CA PHE A 18 4.75 -1.44 12.62
C PHE A 18 4.77 -2.14 11.25
N GLY A 19 5.55 -3.22 11.10
CA GLY A 19 5.72 -3.94 9.84
C GLY A 19 6.31 -3.06 8.75
N TRP A 20 7.16 -2.11 9.16
CA TRP A 20 7.83 -1.15 8.28
C TRP A 20 9.17 -1.73 7.83
N ASP A 21 9.13 -2.90 7.20
CA ASP A 21 10.24 -3.26 6.32
C ASP A 21 10.24 -2.22 5.21
N SER A 22 11.27 -1.39 5.19
CA SER A 22 11.39 -0.34 4.17
C SER A 22 11.41 -1.05 2.81
N PRO A 23 10.42 -0.81 1.93
CA PRO A 23 10.29 -1.61 0.73
C PRO A 23 11.56 -1.51 -0.12
N THR A 24 12.02 -2.62 -0.67
CA THR A 24 13.12 -2.64 -1.63
C THR A 24 12.74 -1.85 -2.88
N GLN A 25 13.73 -1.44 -3.68
CA GLN A 25 13.46 -0.72 -4.93
C GLN A 25 12.55 -1.51 -5.87
N ALA A 26 12.73 -2.84 -5.93
CA ALA A 26 11.86 -3.72 -6.72
C ALA A 26 10.42 -3.74 -6.18
N GLN A 27 10.24 -3.79 -4.85
CA GLN A 27 8.91 -3.69 -4.23
C GLN A 27 8.25 -2.34 -4.49
N LEU A 28 9.02 -1.24 -4.51
CA LEU A 28 8.50 0.08 -4.84
C LEU A 28 8.03 0.15 -6.30
N GLU A 29 8.74 -0.48 -7.23
CA GLU A 29 8.34 -0.56 -8.65
C GLU A 29 7.07 -1.40 -8.84
N GLU A 30 6.96 -2.51 -8.11
CA GLU A 30 5.75 -3.34 -8.13
C GLU A 30 4.55 -2.60 -7.51
N ILE A 31 4.75 -1.95 -6.36
CA ILE A 31 3.74 -1.09 -5.73
C ILE A 31 3.32 0.01 -6.71
N ALA A 32 4.26 0.71 -7.35
CA ALA A 32 3.94 1.78 -8.30
C ALA A 32 3.10 1.28 -9.48
N THR A 33 3.36 0.07 -9.97
CA THR A 33 2.56 -0.57 -11.02
C THR A 33 1.13 -0.84 -10.56
N VAL A 34 0.97 -1.39 -9.35
CA VAL A 34 -0.36 -1.65 -8.76
C VAL A 34 -1.13 -0.35 -8.54
N GLU A 35 -0.47 0.69 -8.03
CA GLU A 35 -1.04 2.03 -7.82
C GLU A 35 -1.55 2.64 -9.13
N TYR A 36 -0.77 2.53 -10.20
CA TYR A 36 -1.15 3.00 -11.52
C TYR A 36 -2.41 2.28 -12.04
N LEU A 37 -2.44 0.94 -11.97
CA LEU A 37 -3.58 0.14 -12.41
C LEU A 37 -4.83 0.41 -11.58
N TRP A 38 -4.66 0.58 -10.26
CA TRP A 38 -5.73 0.94 -9.34
C TRP A 38 -6.35 2.29 -9.71
N GLY A 39 -5.52 3.32 -9.95
CA GLY A 39 -6.01 4.64 -10.35
C GLY A 39 -6.82 4.60 -11.63
N ARG A 40 -6.34 3.88 -12.64
CA ARG A 40 -7.05 3.67 -13.91
C ARG A 40 -8.42 3.00 -13.73
N LEU A 41 -8.52 2.03 -12.84
CA LEU A 41 -9.78 1.35 -12.54
C LEU A 41 -10.73 2.26 -11.77
N LEU A 42 -10.22 3.02 -10.78
CA LEU A 42 -11.02 4.00 -10.06
C LEU A 42 -11.59 5.06 -11.00
N ASP A 43 -10.77 5.63 -11.88
CA ASP A 43 -11.21 6.61 -12.88
C ASP A 43 -12.34 6.03 -13.74
N THR A 44 -12.17 4.78 -14.20
CA THR A 44 -13.20 4.08 -15.00
C THR A 44 -14.52 3.93 -14.23
N ILE A 45 -14.47 3.58 -12.94
CA ILE A 45 -15.66 3.46 -12.09
C ILE A 45 -16.33 4.83 -11.90
N LEU A 46 -15.55 5.89 -11.66
CA LEU A 46 -16.09 7.23 -11.47
C LEU A 46 -16.71 7.80 -12.75
N GLU A 47 -16.12 7.52 -13.92
CA GLU A 47 -16.60 7.96 -15.22
C GLU A 47 -17.82 7.17 -15.73
N SER A 48 -17.85 5.86 -15.48
CA SER A 48 -18.81 4.94 -16.12
C SER A 48 -19.95 4.50 -15.21
N CYS A 49 -19.80 4.58 -13.88
CA CYS A 49 -20.82 4.12 -12.94
C CYS A 49 -21.61 5.28 -12.34
N PRO A 50 -22.94 5.12 -12.18
CA PRO A 50 -23.78 6.12 -11.55
C PRO A 50 -23.35 6.36 -10.10
N ASP A 51 -23.61 7.58 -9.61
CA ASP A 51 -23.38 7.95 -8.22
C ASP A 51 -24.42 7.29 -7.31
N ASN A 52 -24.10 6.08 -6.86
CA ASN A 52 -24.96 5.25 -6.03
C ASN A 52 -24.16 4.45 -5.00
N ARG A 53 -24.89 3.81 -4.08
CA ARG A 53 -24.31 3.01 -3.00
C ARG A 53 -23.42 1.88 -3.52
N GLU A 54 -23.79 1.26 -4.63
CA GLU A 54 -23.03 0.18 -5.24
C GLU A 54 -21.65 0.66 -5.70
N ARG A 55 -21.58 1.86 -6.30
CA ARG A 55 -20.31 2.51 -6.66
C ARG A 55 -19.46 2.76 -5.43
N ASP A 56 -20.03 3.34 -4.38
CA ASP A 56 -19.31 3.62 -3.13
C ASP A 56 -18.75 2.34 -2.49
N GLN A 57 -19.55 1.27 -2.46
CA GLN A 57 -19.11 -0.04 -1.95
C GLN A 57 -17.99 -0.64 -2.81
N ALA A 58 -18.08 -0.52 -4.14
CA ALA A 58 -17.04 -0.98 -5.03
C ALA A 58 -15.72 -0.24 -4.79
N ILE A 59 -15.75 1.09 -4.59
CA ILE A 59 -14.56 1.90 -4.28
C ILE A 59 -13.93 1.46 -2.95
N VAL A 60 -14.72 1.27 -1.88
CA VAL A 60 -14.21 0.81 -0.58
C VAL A 60 -13.55 -0.57 -0.67
N HIS A 61 -14.15 -1.49 -1.41
CA HIS A 61 -13.54 -2.80 -1.64
C HIS A 61 -12.25 -2.70 -2.46
N LEU A 62 -12.25 -1.84 -3.48
CA LEU A 62 -11.08 -1.61 -4.32
C LEU A 62 -9.91 -1.00 -3.53
N GLU A 63 -10.18 -0.07 -2.61
CA GLU A 63 -9.19 0.46 -1.66
C GLU A 63 -8.64 -0.63 -0.72
N SER A 64 -9.51 -1.50 -0.22
CA SER A 64 -9.12 -2.61 0.66
C SER A 64 -8.18 -3.59 -0.05
N VAL A 65 -8.47 -3.92 -1.31
CA VAL A 65 -7.62 -4.79 -2.14
C VAL A 65 -6.26 -4.13 -2.39
N ARG A 66 -6.22 -2.83 -2.71
CA ARG A 66 -4.97 -2.08 -2.89
C ARG A 66 -4.09 -2.15 -1.65
N GLU A 67 -4.65 -1.88 -0.48
CA GLU A 67 -3.91 -1.93 0.78
C GLU A 67 -3.37 -3.34 1.07
N TRP A 68 -4.18 -4.37 0.81
CA TRP A 68 -3.75 -5.75 0.98
C TRP A 68 -2.62 -6.13 0.02
N MET A 69 -2.71 -5.72 -1.25
CA MET A 69 -1.68 -5.95 -2.26
C MET A 69 -0.36 -5.29 -1.87
N ARG A 70 -0.38 -4.01 -1.46
CA ARG A 70 0.82 -3.31 -0.96
C ARG A 70 1.50 -4.08 0.16
N LYS A 71 0.72 -4.50 1.15
CA LYS A 71 1.21 -5.32 2.28
C LYS A 71 1.74 -6.67 1.85
N SER A 72 1.11 -7.30 0.86
CA SER A 72 1.53 -8.60 0.32
C SER A 72 2.88 -8.51 -0.38
N ILE A 73 3.10 -7.46 -1.17
CA ILE A 73 4.38 -7.21 -1.85
C ILE A 73 5.52 -7.04 -0.83
N ILE A 74 5.27 -6.23 0.20
CA ILE A 74 6.24 -5.97 1.27
C ILE A 74 6.57 -7.26 2.03
N ARG A 75 5.56 -8.07 2.41
CA ARG A 75 5.73 -9.33 3.15
C ARG A 75 6.25 -10.51 2.32
N GLY A 76 6.28 -10.39 1.00
CA GLY A 76 6.58 -11.50 0.08
C GLY A 76 8.03 -11.98 0.12
N GLU A 77 8.97 -11.15 0.59
CA GLU A 77 10.39 -11.53 0.74
C GLU A 77 10.70 -12.26 2.06
N ASP A 78 9.92 -12.06 3.12
CA ASP A 78 10.15 -12.73 4.43
C ASP A 78 9.99 -14.25 4.40
N ARG A 79 9.50 -14.82 3.28
CA ARG A 79 9.21 -16.25 3.13
C ARG A 79 10.19 -17.02 2.24
N LYS A 80 11.28 -16.41 1.76
CA LYS A 80 12.30 -17.08 0.95
C LYS A 80 13.58 -17.37 1.73
#